data_AF-A0A645IQ52-F1
#
_entry.id   AF-A0A645IQ52-F1
#
_cell.length_a   1.000
_cell.length_b   1.000
_cell.length_c   1.000
_cell.angle_alpha   90.00
_cell.angle_beta   90.00
_cell.angle_gamma   90.00
#
_symmetry.space_group_name_H-M   'P 1'
#
loop_
_entity.id
_entity.type
_entity.pdbx_description
1 polymer ?
#
loop_
_entity_poly.entity_id
_entity_poly.type
_entity_poly.pdbx_seq_one_letter_code
_entity_poly.pdbx_strand_id
1 'polypeptide(L)'
;MEYPLKDGYSVETYPGRRGRNGDGHLFYLNRDSSYNPSIRVANIRDGIQDYEYLALLRKLDMKKEYAALLNIPDQIVASPVNYWSSFDRDPAALLRHREAVSQALDKLAAAQEKESQ
;
A
#
# COMPACT_ATOMS: atom_id res chain seq x y z
N MET A 1 14.78 -3.43 -33.33
CA MET A 1 13.33 -3.16 -33.42
C MET A 1 13.07 -1.89 -32.66
N GLU A 2 12.85 -0.81 -33.39
CA GLU A 2 12.58 0.53 -32.87
C GLU A 2 11.06 0.66 -32.76
N TYR A 3 10.52 0.84 -31.56
CA TYR A 3 9.09 1.05 -31.38
C TYR A 3 8.80 2.54 -31.60
N PRO A 4 8.04 2.94 -32.62
CA PRO A 4 7.74 4.35 -32.84
C PRO A 4 6.82 4.84 -31.73
N LEU A 5 7.36 5.67 -30.84
CA LEU A 5 6.56 6.46 -29.89
C LEU A 5 5.74 7.45 -30.71
N LYS A 6 4.48 7.11 -31.00
CA LYS A 6 3.65 7.92 -31.89
C LYS A 6 3.38 9.31 -31.31
N ASP A 7 3.23 9.43 -29.98
CA ASP A 7 2.75 10.65 -29.33
C ASP A 7 3.52 11.01 -28.03
N GLY A 8 4.75 10.53 -27.88
CA GLY A 8 5.67 10.92 -26.77
C GLY A 8 5.43 10.29 -25.40
N TYR A 9 4.27 9.68 -25.11
CA TYR A 9 3.99 9.07 -23.80
C TYR A 9 3.12 7.79 -23.83
N SER A 10 2.65 7.35 -24.98
CA SER A 10 1.83 6.14 -25.10
C SER A 10 2.68 4.96 -25.55
N VAL A 11 2.91 4.00 -24.66
CA VAL A 11 3.44 2.68 -25.05
C VAL A 11 2.24 1.81 -25.43
N GLU A 12 2.26 1.24 -26.63
CA GLU A 12 1.28 0.22 -27.02
C GLU A 12 1.55 -1.04 -26.19
N THR A 13 0.88 -1.16 -25.04
CA THR A 13 1.13 -2.22 -24.05
C THR A 13 0.54 -3.58 -24.43
N TYR A 14 0.09 -3.77 -25.69
CA TYR A 14 -0.35 -4.99 -26.42
C TYR A 14 -1.35 -4.55 -27.53
N PRO A 15 -1.46 -5.28 -28.67
CA PRO A 15 -2.36 -4.87 -29.75
C PRO A 15 -3.82 -4.89 -29.27
N GLY A 16 -4.48 -3.73 -29.30
CA GLY A 16 -5.92 -3.60 -29.04
C GLY A 16 -6.32 -3.16 -27.62
N ARG A 17 -5.40 -2.93 -26.68
CA ARG A 17 -5.72 -2.27 -25.40
C ARG A 17 -4.95 -0.96 -25.26
N ARG A 18 -5.66 0.17 -25.24
CA ARG A 18 -5.10 1.45 -24.79
C ARG A 18 -4.94 1.35 -23.27
N GLY A 19 -3.72 1.14 -22.79
CA GLY A 19 -3.40 1.35 -21.37
C GLY A 19 -3.82 2.76 -20.94
N ARG A 20 -4.22 2.92 -19.69
CA ARG A 20 -4.50 4.26 -19.13
C ARG A 20 -3.18 5.00 -18.90
N ASN A 21 -3.25 6.32 -18.70
CA ASN A 21 -2.06 7.12 -18.41
C ASN A 21 -1.29 6.54 -17.21
N GLY A 22 0.01 6.30 -17.38
CA GLY A 22 0.87 5.73 -16.35
C GLY A 22 0.80 4.20 -16.21
N ASP A 23 0.02 3.51 -17.05
CA ASP A 23 0.03 2.05 -17.12
C ASP A 23 1.38 1.53 -17.63
N GLY A 24 1.87 0.44 -17.05
CA GLY A 24 3.18 -0.17 -17.36
C GLY A 24 4.43 0.58 -16.87
N HIS A 25 4.30 1.77 -16.26
CA HIS A 25 5.45 2.55 -15.78
C HIS A 25 5.24 3.00 -14.35
N LEU A 26 6.19 2.69 -13.47
CA LEU A 26 6.17 3.07 -12.05
C LEU A 26 7.32 4.01 -11.67
N PHE A 27 8.36 4.05 -12.50
CA PHE A 27 9.51 4.92 -12.40
C PHE A 27 9.56 5.81 -13.64
N TYR A 28 10.03 7.03 -13.45
CA TYR A 28 10.14 8.03 -14.51
C TYR A 28 11.59 8.48 -14.64
N LEU A 29 12.04 8.71 -15.87
CA LEU A 29 13.42 9.14 -16.14
C LEU A 29 13.57 10.64 -15.89
N ASN A 30 14.70 11.02 -15.30
CA ASN A 30 15.13 12.41 -15.14
C ASN A 30 15.98 12.87 -16.32
N ARG A 31 16.22 14.19 -16.39
CA ARG A 31 17.07 14.79 -17.43
C ARG A 31 18.52 14.31 -17.37
N ASP A 32 18.98 13.86 -16.21
CA ASP A 32 20.32 13.31 -15.97
C ASP A 32 20.38 11.78 -16.12
N SER A 33 19.34 11.17 -16.69
CA SER A 33 19.19 9.71 -16.86
C SER A 33 19.05 8.91 -15.55
N SER A 34 18.85 9.57 -14.40
CA SER A 34 18.46 8.89 -13.16
C SER A 34 16.96 8.54 -13.14
N TYR A 35 16.54 7.67 -12.22
CA TYR A 35 15.13 7.29 -12.07
C TYR A 35 14.50 7.98 -10.86
N ASN A 36 13.35 8.60 -11.08
CA ASN A 36 12.46 9.09 -10.04
C ASN A 36 11.35 8.08 -9.75
N PRO A 37 11.15 7.66 -8.49
CA PRO A 37 10.00 6.86 -8.11
C PRO A 37 8.72 7.70 -8.23
N SER A 38 7.64 7.09 -8.70
CA SER A 38 6.33 7.73 -8.68
C SER A 38 5.70 7.67 -7.29
N ILE A 39 4.68 8.52 -7.07
CA ILE A 39 3.81 8.42 -5.88
C ILE A 39 3.17 7.03 -5.74
N ARG A 40 2.89 6.35 -6.86
CA ARG A 40 2.34 4.98 -6.85
C ARG A 40 3.34 3.98 -6.29
N VAL A 41 4.63 4.12 -6.60
CA VAL A 41 5.70 3.28 -6.01
C VAL A 41 5.83 3.53 -4.52
N ALA A 42 5.80 4.80 -4.09
CA ALA A 42 5.83 5.13 -2.67
C ALA A 42 4.65 4.48 -1.92
N ASN A 43 3.44 4.57 -2.47
CA ASN A 43 2.25 3.94 -1.88
C ASN A 43 2.33 2.40 -1.87
N ILE A 44 2.92 1.77 -2.90
CA ILE A 44 3.14 0.32 -2.90
C ILE A 44 4.14 -0.07 -1.80
N ARG A 45 5.27 0.65 -1.68
CA ARG A 45 6.24 0.42 -0.61
C ARG A 45 5.60 0.51 0.76
N ASP A 46 4.84 1.58 1.00
CA ASP A 46 4.19 1.81 2.29
C ASP A 46 3.11 0.74 2.55
N GLY A 47 2.38 0.31 1.52
CA GLY A 47 1.40 -0.78 1.63
C GLY A 47 2.03 -2.14 1.94
N ILE A 48 3.25 -2.42 1.46
CA ILE A 48 4.00 -3.63 1.83
C ILE A 48 4.35 -3.58 3.33
N GLN A 49 4.83 -2.44 3.82
CA GLN A 49 5.14 -2.26 5.24
C GLN A 49 3.90 -2.42 6.13
N ASP A 50 2.76 -1.85 5.73
CA ASP A 50 1.50 -2.02 6.46
C ASP A 50 1.08 -3.49 6.54
N TYR A 51 1.22 -4.24 5.44
CA TYR A 51 0.92 -5.67 5.42
C TYR A 51 1.82 -6.45 6.37
N GLU A 52 3.11 -6.13 6.43
CA GLU A 52 4.05 -6.76 7.36
C GLU A 52 3.65 -6.52 8.82
N TYR A 53 3.19 -5.32 9.16
CA TYR A 53 2.71 -5.01 10.51
C TYR A 53 1.44 -5.78 10.88
N LEU A 54 0.49 -5.90 9.94
CA LEU A 54 -0.70 -6.73 10.14
C LEU A 54 -0.36 -8.23 10.28
N ALA A 55 0.59 -8.72 9.50
CA ALA A 55 1.07 -10.09 9.59
C ALA A 55 1.77 -10.36 10.93
N LEU A 56 2.57 -9.40 11.40
CA LEU A 56 3.23 -9.46 12.71
C LEU A 56 2.19 -9.42 13.84
N LEU A 57 1.20 -8.54 13.75
CA LEU A 57 0.11 -8.45 14.75
C LEU A 57 -0.63 -9.78 14.85
N ARG A 58 -1.02 -10.37 13.71
CA ARG A 58 -1.67 -11.69 13.67
C ARG A 58 -0.83 -12.79 14.33
N LYS A 59 0.51 -12.70 14.22
CA LYS A 59 1.42 -13.68 14.81
C LYS A 59 1.54 -13.51 16.33
N LEU A 60 1.62 -12.27 16.80
CA LEU A 60 1.87 -11.95 18.21
C LEU A 60 0.59 -11.93 19.06
N ASP A 61 -0.55 -11.59 18.47
CA ASP A 61 -1.84 -11.51 19.15
C ASP A 61 -2.48 -12.89 19.37
N MET A 62 -1.78 -13.76 20.11
CA MET A 62 -2.24 -15.13 20.39
C MET A 62 -3.56 -15.17 21.16
N LYS A 63 -3.80 -14.15 22.01
CA LYS A 63 -5.02 -14.00 22.81
C LYS A 63 -6.17 -13.37 22.02
N LYS A 64 -5.93 -12.92 20.78
CA LYS A 64 -6.91 -12.28 19.90
C LYS A 64 -7.51 -11.00 20.49
N GLU A 65 -6.75 -10.28 21.30
CA GLU A 65 -7.16 -9.01 21.94
C GLU A 65 -7.31 -7.89 20.90
N TYR A 66 -6.57 -7.97 19.80
CA TYR A 66 -6.50 -6.97 18.73
C TYR A 66 -7.02 -7.49 17.39
N ALA A 67 -7.72 -8.63 17.37
CA ALA A 67 -8.22 -9.26 16.14
C ALA A 67 -9.09 -8.33 15.29
N ALA A 68 -9.78 -7.36 15.90
CA ALA A 68 -10.57 -6.36 15.18
C ALA A 68 -9.71 -5.47 14.25
N LEU A 69 -8.45 -5.22 14.58
CA LEU A 69 -7.53 -4.43 13.74
C LEU A 69 -7.11 -5.17 12.47
N LEU A 70 -7.26 -6.50 12.42
CA LEU A 70 -7.00 -7.27 11.19
C LEU A 70 -8.16 -7.14 10.18
N ASN A 71 -9.32 -6.65 10.60
CA ASN A 71 -10.45 -6.35 9.74
C ASN A 71 -10.35 -4.89 9.26
N ILE A 72 -9.71 -4.70 8.11
CA ILE A 72 -9.52 -3.36 7.53
C ILE A 72 -10.86 -2.86 6.98
N PRO A 73 -11.33 -1.66 7.37
CA PRO A 73 -12.56 -1.09 6.84
C PRO A 73 -12.44 -0.68 5.37
N ASP A 74 -13.54 -0.76 4.62
CA ASP A 74 -13.63 -0.36 3.21
C ASP A 74 -13.22 1.10 2.97
N GLN A 75 -13.34 1.95 4.00
CA GLN A 75 -12.89 3.35 3.97
C GLN A 75 -11.39 3.48 3.69
N ILE A 76 -10.60 2.48 4.10
CA ILE A 76 -9.14 2.43 3.92
C ILE A 76 -8.79 1.58 2.71
N VAL A 77 -9.36 0.38 2.60
CA VAL A 77 -9.14 -0.52 1.45
C VAL A 77 -10.48 -0.91 0.86
N ALA A 78 -10.89 -0.20 -0.18
CA ALA A 78 -12.12 -0.50 -0.90
C ALA A 78 -11.88 -1.56 -1.99
N SER A 79 -12.85 -2.46 -2.16
CA SER A 79 -12.92 -3.31 -3.36
C SER A 79 -12.93 -2.44 -4.63
N PRO A 80 -12.26 -2.87 -5.72
CA PRO A 80 -12.28 -2.17 -7.01
C PRO A 80 -13.70 -1.89 -7.54
N VAL A 81 -14.69 -2.70 -7.15
CA VAL A 81 -16.10 -2.54 -7.54
C VAL A 81 -16.75 -1.33 -6.86
N ASN A 82 -16.38 -1.06 -5.60
CA ASN A 82 -17.00 -0.02 -4.76
C ASN A 82 -16.05 1.14 -4.46
N TYR A 83 -14.90 1.20 -5.15
CA TYR A 83 -13.85 2.18 -4.89
C TYR A 83 -14.38 3.62 -4.85
N TRP A 84 -15.25 3.98 -5.79
CA TRP A 84 -15.74 5.36 -5.88
C TRP A 84 -16.70 5.77 -4.76
N SER A 85 -17.46 4.81 -4.20
CA SER A 85 -18.47 5.07 -3.17
C SER A 85 -17.95 4.86 -1.75
N SER A 86 -16.96 3.99 -1.57
CA SER A 86 -16.55 3.49 -0.26
C SER A 86 -15.16 3.96 0.17
N PHE A 87 -14.27 4.32 -0.76
CA PHE A 87 -12.94 4.79 -0.43
C PHE A 87 -12.98 6.24 0.07
N ASP A 88 -12.46 6.48 1.27
CA ASP A 88 -12.32 7.82 1.80
C ASP A 88 -11.08 8.50 1.19
N ARG A 89 -11.24 9.77 0.82
CA ARG A 89 -10.13 10.60 0.31
C ARG A 89 -9.40 11.35 1.42
N ASP A 90 -9.95 11.36 2.63
CA ASP A 90 -9.27 11.86 3.82
C ASP A 90 -8.26 10.81 4.34
N PRO A 91 -6.94 11.12 4.38
CA PRO A 91 -5.93 10.19 4.88
C PRO A 91 -6.07 9.87 6.37
N ALA A 92 -6.87 10.63 7.14
CA ALA A 92 -6.96 10.48 8.58
C ALA A 92 -7.41 9.08 9.02
N ALA A 93 -8.29 8.41 8.25
CA ALA A 93 -8.73 7.04 8.56
C ALA A 93 -7.57 6.03 8.49
N LEU A 94 -6.75 6.10 7.44
CA LEU A 94 -5.55 5.26 7.28
C LEU A 94 -4.54 5.52 8.40
N LEU A 95 -4.25 6.79 8.70
CA LEU A 95 -3.27 7.15 9.73
C LEU A 95 -3.68 6.67 11.12
N ARG A 96 -4.97 6.83 11.49
CA ARG A 96 -5.49 6.31 12.77
C ARG A 96 -5.38 4.80 12.86
N HIS A 97 -5.61 4.08 11.77
CA HIS A 97 -5.49 2.63 11.75
C HIS A 97 -4.03 2.17 11.92
N ARG A 98 -3.09 2.82 11.22
CA ARG A 98 -1.64 2.57 11.37
C ARG A 98 -1.18 2.78 12.82
N GLU A 99 -1.60 3.89 13.42
CA GLU A 99 -1.29 4.21 14.82
C GLU A 99 -1.83 3.13 15.77
N ALA A 100 -3.09 2.71 15.58
CA ALA A 100 -3.69 1.67 16.41
C ALA A 100 -2.96 0.31 16.30
N VAL A 101 -2.52 -0.07 15.09
CA VAL A 101 -1.71 -1.28 14.86
C VAL A 101 -0.34 -1.15 15.54
N SER A 102 0.34 -0.01 15.41
CA SER A 102 1.62 0.25 16.07
C SER A 102 1.51 0.11 17.59
N GLN A 103 0.53 0.78 18.19
CA GLN A 103 0.31 0.75 19.64
C GLN A 103 -0.02 -0.67 20.14
N ALA A 104 -0.74 -1.47 19.36
CA ALA A 104 -1.02 -2.86 19.69
C ALA A 104 0.25 -3.70 19.69
N LEU A 105 1.10 -3.54 18.66
CA LEU A 105 2.39 -4.22 18.56
C LEU A 105 3.32 -3.85 19.72
N ASP A 106 3.42 -2.57 20.07
CA ASP A 106 4.27 -2.09 21.18
C ASP A 106 3.84 -2.72 22.51
N LYS A 107 2.53 -2.83 22.77
CA LYS A 107 1.99 -3.47 23.98
C LYS A 107 2.30 -4.97 24.02
N LEU A 108 2.16 -5.65 22.88
CA LEU A 108 2.48 -7.08 22.77
C LEU A 108 3.98 -7.35 22.95
N ALA A 109 4.83 -6.50 22.37
CA ALA A 109 6.28 -6.57 22.56
C ALA A 109 6.66 -6.39 24.03
N ALA A 110 6.13 -5.35 24.69
CA ALA A 110 6.40 -5.09 26.11
C ALA A 110 5.88 -6.21 27.04
N ALA A 111 4.79 -6.91 26.65
CA ALA A 111 4.29 -8.07 27.41
C ALA A 111 5.22 -9.28 27.29
N GLN A 112 5.74 -9.55 26.08
CA GLN A 112 6.68 -10.66 25.82
C GLN A 112 8.02 -10.46 26.55
N GLU A 113 8.52 -9.22 26.64
CA GLU A 113 9.74 -8.90 27.38
C GLU A 113 9.59 -9.18 28.87
N LYS A 114 8.43 -8.88 29.46
CA LYS A 114 8.14 -9.16 30.88
C LYS A 114 7.98 -10.65 31.18
N GLU A 115 7.52 -11.45 30.22
CA GLU A 115 7.42 -12.91 30.36
C GLU A 115 8.79 -13.61 30.21
N SER A 116 9.79 -12.91 29.67
CA SER A 116 11.15 -13.43 29.43
C SER A 116 12.16 -13.06 30.51
N GLN A 117 11.78 -12.23 31.49
CA GLN A 117 12.58 -11.82 32.66
C GLN A 117 12.14 -12.60 33.90
#